data_AF-A0AAW7DM61-F1
#
_entry.id   AF-A0AAW7DM61-F1
#
_cell.length_a   1.000
_cell.length_b   1.000
_cell.length_c   1.000
_cell.angle_alpha   90.00
_cell.angle_beta   90.00
_cell.angle_gamma   90.00
#
_symmetry.space_group_name_H-M   'P 1'
#
loop_
_entity.id
_entity.type
_entity.pdbx_description
1 polymer ?
#
loop_
_entity_poly.entity_id
_entity_poly.type
_entity_poly.pdbx_seq_one_letter_code
_entity_poly.pdbx_strand_id
1 'polypeptide(L)'
;MSQINQLFFREVVDFLTENVKINRLKKDQLDLVAKTYYNYIIHLDKLIDQEIIIEKNLLDSNPLVNLTNHYELCIKTLIKLFGEDSSIFESKAKYSKIYFDALIKEKLWDFDSTILSKEEFEQIAVEKHIPVFFIVDGINLLQSDYPSEDIKLMLSYIFKGIQMYDDITDIGDDLREKQFTYIISNTIQFLKNDNDYHLDNQLYTHKAFFALEELSNPQFEFMEEQFSAAKEIALKYDLVKIANWIDAIDTQLKDWKNQIDEIRNA
;
A
#
# COMPACT_ATOMS: atom_id res chain seq x y z
N MET A 1 -1.88 8.44 -3.81
CA MET A 1 -1.77 7.02 -4.27
C MET A 1 -1.07 6.93 -5.62
N SER A 2 0.16 6.43 -5.60
CA SER A 2 1.04 6.39 -6.78
C SER A 2 0.58 5.45 -7.90
N GLN A 3 1.15 5.67 -9.08
CA GLN A 3 1.00 4.77 -10.23
C GLN A 3 1.56 3.36 -9.94
N ILE A 4 2.58 3.25 -9.09
CA ILE A 4 3.18 1.97 -8.69
C ILE A 4 2.20 1.13 -7.88
N ASN A 5 1.56 1.75 -6.88
CA ASN A 5 0.55 1.11 -6.04
C ASN A 5 -0.60 0.58 -6.91
N GLN A 6 -1.19 1.43 -7.76
CA GLN A 6 -2.28 1.04 -8.66
C GLN A 6 -1.91 -0.09 -9.63
N LEU A 7 -0.68 -0.08 -10.17
CA LEU A 7 -0.20 -1.13 -11.06
C LEU A 7 -0.06 -2.46 -10.32
N PHE A 8 0.47 -2.46 -9.10
CA PHE A 8 0.64 -3.67 -8.30
C PHE A 8 -0.68 -4.40 -8.04
N PHE A 9 -1.66 -3.70 -7.47
CA PHE A 9 -2.94 -4.32 -7.09
C PHE A 9 -3.77 -4.75 -8.29
N ARG A 10 -3.59 -4.10 -9.45
CA ARG A 10 -4.26 -4.51 -10.70
C ARG A 10 -3.77 -5.86 -11.22
N GLU A 11 -2.49 -6.17 -11.03
CA GLU A 11 -1.84 -7.38 -11.54
C GLU A 11 -1.61 -8.45 -10.45
N VAL A 12 -2.05 -8.21 -9.22
CA VAL A 12 -1.71 -9.03 -8.05
C VAL A 12 -2.02 -10.52 -8.23
N VAL A 13 -3.17 -10.87 -8.82
CA VAL A 13 -3.50 -12.29 -9.06
C VAL A 13 -2.59 -12.88 -10.12
N ASP A 14 -2.22 -12.13 -11.16
CA ASP A 14 -1.32 -12.64 -12.19
C ASP A 14 0.09 -12.86 -11.64
N PHE A 15 0.59 -11.95 -10.80
CA PHE A 15 1.84 -12.11 -10.08
C PHE A 15 1.85 -13.33 -9.16
N LEU A 16 0.79 -13.51 -8.37
CA LEU A 16 0.74 -14.56 -7.35
C LEU A 16 0.45 -15.96 -7.91
N THR A 17 -0.01 -16.06 -9.16
CA THR A 17 -0.43 -17.33 -9.77
C THR A 17 0.42 -17.77 -10.95
N GLU A 18 1.62 -17.22 -11.13
CA GLU A 18 2.51 -17.53 -12.27
C GLU A 18 2.81 -19.04 -12.39
N ASN A 19 3.10 -19.70 -11.27
CA ASN A 19 3.43 -21.13 -11.21
C ASN A 19 2.35 -21.99 -10.57
N VAL A 20 1.14 -21.46 -10.49
CA VAL A 20 0.03 -22.09 -9.79
C VAL A 20 -0.86 -22.85 -10.78
N LYS A 21 -1.17 -24.11 -10.50
CA LYS A 21 -1.98 -25.00 -11.34
C LYS A 21 -3.48 -24.84 -11.07
N ILE A 22 -3.96 -23.60 -11.12
CA ILE A 22 -5.39 -23.29 -11.04
C ILE A 22 -5.95 -23.21 -12.47
N ASN A 23 -7.16 -23.74 -12.69
CA ASN A 23 -7.79 -23.62 -14.00
C ASN A 23 -8.09 -22.15 -14.34
N ARG A 24 -8.10 -21.82 -15.63
CA ARG A 24 -8.27 -20.44 -16.09
C ARG A 24 -9.52 -19.76 -15.53
N LEU A 25 -10.65 -20.47 -15.50
CA LEU A 25 -11.92 -19.92 -15.00
C LEU A 25 -11.81 -19.48 -13.53
N LYS A 26 -11.21 -20.31 -12.67
CA LYS A 26 -11.02 -19.99 -11.25
C LYS A 26 -10.01 -18.85 -11.06
N LYS A 27 -8.95 -18.79 -11.87
CA LYS A 27 -8.00 -17.67 -11.88
C LYS A 27 -8.69 -16.37 -12.27
N ASP A 28 -9.51 -16.36 -13.33
CA ASP A 28 -10.26 -15.19 -13.78
C ASP A 28 -11.28 -14.72 -12.72
N GLN A 29 -11.91 -15.66 -11.98
CA GLN A 29 -12.80 -15.32 -10.87
C GLN A 29 -12.05 -14.72 -9.68
N LEU A 30 -10.86 -15.26 -9.35
CA LEU A 30 -10.03 -14.71 -8.28
C LEU A 30 -9.50 -13.32 -8.63
N ASP A 31 -9.11 -13.10 -9.89
CA ASP A 31 -8.72 -11.79 -10.41
C ASP A 31 -9.87 -10.76 -10.31
N LEU A 32 -11.09 -11.18 -10.66
CA LEU A 32 -12.28 -10.34 -10.48
C LEU A 32 -12.52 -10.00 -9.00
N VAL A 33 -12.37 -10.96 -8.10
CA VAL A 33 -12.47 -10.74 -6.64
C VAL A 33 -11.43 -9.71 -6.18
N ALA A 34 -10.16 -9.88 -6.55
CA ALA A 34 -9.10 -8.96 -6.16
C ALA A 34 -9.37 -7.53 -6.65
N LYS A 35 -9.70 -7.37 -7.94
CA LYS A 35 -9.96 -6.06 -8.54
C LYS A 35 -11.19 -5.37 -7.96
N THR A 36 -12.29 -6.10 -7.79
CA THR A 36 -13.52 -5.52 -7.24
C THR A 36 -13.37 -5.16 -5.77
N TYR A 37 -12.67 -5.98 -4.98
CA TYR A 37 -12.41 -5.65 -3.58
C TYR A 37 -11.44 -4.48 -3.42
N TYR A 38 -10.39 -4.42 -4.23
CA TYR A 38 -9.44 -3.30 -4.24
C TYR A 38 -10.13 -1.98 -4.62
N ASN A 39 -10.95 -1.98 -5.68
CA ASN A 39 -11.74 -0.79 -6.05
C ASN A 39 -12.70 -0.36 -4.93
N TYR A 40 -13.33 -1.32 -4.24
CA TYR A 40 -14.16 -1.02 -3.07
C TYR A 40 -13.35 -0.31 -1.98
N ILE A 41 -12.17 -0.82 -1.65
CA ILE A 41 -11.27 -0.23 -0.65
C ILE A 41 -10.86 1.19 -1.04
N ILE A 42 -10.36 1.40 -2.26
CA ILE A 42 -9.92 2.73 -2.71
C ILE A 42 -11.05 3.75 -2.59
N HIS A 43 -12.26 3.39 -3.05
CA HIS A 43 -13.39 4.32 -2.97
C HIS A 43 -13.83 4.62 -1.53
N LEU A 44 -13.64 3.65 -0.62
CA LEU A 44 -13.95 3.83 0.79
C LEU A 44 -12.92 4.72 1.48
N ASP A 45 -11.65 4.52 1.17
CA ASP A 45 -10.52 5.33 1.65
C ASP A 45 -10.74 6.81 1.29
N LYS A 46 -10.98 7.08 0.01
CA LYS A 46 -11.32 8.43 -0.50
C LYS A 46 -12.53 9.07 0.18
N LEU A 47 -13.50 8.25 0.57
CA LEU A 47 -14.67 8.74 1.30
C LEU A 47 -14.31 9.13 2.74
N ILE A 48 -13.51 8.32 3.42
CA ILE A 48 -13.04 8.56 4.79
C ILE A 48 -12.12 9.80 4.82
N ASP A 49 -11.30 9.96 3.79
CA ASP A 49 -10.32 11.05 3.66
C ASP A 49 -10.93 12.36 3.16
N GLN A 50 -12.24 12.37 2.88
CA GLN A 50 -12.97 13.54 2.36
C GLN A 50 -12.45 14.04 1.00
N GLU A 51 -11.78 13.18 0.23
CA GLU A 51 -11.31 13.48 -1.13
C GLU A 51 -12.46 13.59 -2.16
N ILE A 52 -13.67 13.14 -1.79
CA ILE A 52 -14.85 13.19 -2.66
C ILE A 52 -15.54 14.55 -2.50
N ILE A 53 -15.29 15.47 -3.44
CA ILE A 53 -15.95 16.78 -3.48
C ILE A 53 -17.43 16.61 -3.86
N ILE A 54 -18.33 16.96 -2.93
CA ILE A 54 -19.79 16.78 -3.12
C ILE A 54 -20.38 17.85 -4.04
N GLU A 55 -20.56 17.48 -5.32
CA GLU A 55 -21.13 18.35 -6.36
C GLU A 55 -22.29 17.68 -7.12
N LYS A 56 -23.10 18.49 -7.82
CA LYS A 56 -24.35 18.06 -8.48
C LYS A 56 -24.14 16.99 -9.57
N ASN A 57 -22.99 17.01 -10.23
CA ASN A 57 -22.57 16.03 -11.25
C ASN A 57 -22.33 14.62 -10.68
N LEU A 58 -22.12 14.47 -9.37
CA LEU A 58 -21.95 13.15 -8.73
C LEU A 58 -23.21 12.28 -8.81
N LEU A 59 -24.40 12.84 -9.07
CA LEU A 59 -25.60 12.04 -9.25
C LEU A 59 -25.52 11.14 -10.49
N ASP A 60 -24.75 11.53 -11.51
CA ASP A 60 -24.55 10.76 -12.74
C ASP A 60 -23.42 9.70 -12.60
N SER A 61 -22.50 9.90 -11.65
CA SER A 61 -21.32 9.05 -11.41
C SER A 61 -21.15 8.70 -9.93
N ASN A 62 -22.25 8.32 -9.27
CA ASN A 62 -22.32 8.22 -7.80
C ASN A 62 -21.26 7.24 -7.22
N PRO A 63 -20.24 7.74 -6.51
CA PRO A 63 -19.15 6.91 -6.00
C PRO A 63 -19.61 5.92 -4.92
N LEU A 64 -20.68 6.23 -4.18
CA LEU A 64 -21.25 5.33 -3.17
C LEU A 64 -21.96 4.12 -3.81
N VAL A 65 -22.64 4.35 -4.93
CA VAL A 65 -23.25 3.28 -5.73
C VAL A 65 -22.16 2.39 -6.32
N ASN A 66 -21.11 3.00 -6.88
CA ASN A 66 -19.96 2.25 -7.41
C ASN A 66 -19.30 1.41 -6.31
N LEU A 67 -19.03 1.99 -5.15
CA LEU A 67 -18.45 1.30 -4.00
C LEU A 67 -19.29 0.07 -3.60
N THR A 68 -20.60 0.23 -3.49
CA THR A 68 -21.51 -0.87 -3.12
C THR A 68 -21.56 -1.96 -4.20
N ASN A 69 -21.63 -1.58 -5.47
CA ASN A 69 -21.63 -2.52 -6.60
C ASN A 69 -20.36 -3.38 -6.66
N HIS A 70 -19.19 -2.77 -6.42
CA HIS A 70 -17.93 -3.49 -6.38
C HIS A 70 -17.88 -4.49 -5.22
N TYR A 71 -18.33 -4.10 -4.03
CA TYR A 71 -18.39 -5.00 -2.88
C TYR A 71 -19.34 -6.17 -3.13
N GLU A 72 -20.56 -5.91 -3.63
CA GLU A 72 -21.52 -6.97 -3.95
C GLU A 72 -20.99 -7.95 -5.00
N LEU A 73 -20.34 -7.44 -6.05
CA LEU A 73 -19.77 -8.29 -7.09
C LEU A 73 -18.64 -9.16 -6.55
N CYS A 74 -17.80 -8.61 -5.66
CA CYS A 74 -16.78 -9.38 -4.94
C CYS A 74 -17.41 -10.55 -4.18
N ILE A 75 -18.42 -10.28 -3.34
CA ILE A 75 -19.09 -11.30 -2.53
C ILE A 75 -19.77 -12.38 -3.39
N LYS A 76 -20.52 -11.97 -4.43
CA LYS A 76 -21.17 -12.92 -5.36
C LYS A 76 -20.14 -13.82 -6.04
N THR A 77 -18.98 -13.26 -6.39
CA THR A 77 -17.90 -14.02 -7.04
C THR A 77 -17.20 -14.97 -6.07
N LEU A 78 -16.97 -14.56 -4.83
CA LEU A 78 -16.45 -15.44 -3.76
C LEU A 78 -17.37 -16.63 -3.50
N ILE A 79 -18.68 -16.40 -3.35
CA ILE A 79 -19.68 -17.47 -3.16
C ILE A 79 -19.64 -18.44 -4.36
N LYS A 80 -19.60 -17.91 -5.58
CA LYS A 80 -19.53 -18.75 -6.79
C LYS A 80 -18.25 -19.59 -6.86
N LEU A 81 -17.13 -19.08 -6.36
CA LEU A 81 -15.83 -19.74 -6.45
C LEU A 81 -15.61 -20.78 -5.34
N PHE A 82 -16.05 -20.49 -4.11
CA PHE A 82 -15.72 -21.28 -2.93
C PHE A 82 -16.92 -21.91 -2.20
N GLY A 83 -18.15 -21.45 -2.50
CA GLY A 83 -19.34 -21.81 -1.73
C GLY A 83 -19.52 -20.97 -0.47
N GLU A 84 -20.74 -20.93 0.07
CA GLU A 84 -21.13 -20.06 1.21
C GLU A 84 -20.42 -20.43 2.52
N ASP A 85 -20.15 -21.71 2.75
CA ASP A 85 -19.55 -22.22 4.00
C ASP A 85 -18.01 -22.22 3.97
N SER A 86 -17.39 -21.55 3.00
CA SER A 86 -15.93 -21.54 2.86
C SER A 86 -15.24 -20.66 3.91
N SER A 87 -14.10 -21.13 4.42
CA SER A 87 -13.23 -20.37 5.33
C SER A 87 -12.65 -19.08 4.72
N ILE A 88 -12.80 -18.87 3.41
CA ILE A 88 -12.41 -17.61 2.76
C ILE A 88 -13.12 -16.39 3.38
N PHE A 89 -14.36 -16.55 3.86
CA PHE A 89 -15.10 -15.46 4.48
C PHE A 89 -14.54 -15.08 5.85
N GLU A 90 -14.00 -16.05 6.60
CA GLU A 90 -13.30 -15.80 7.86
C GLU A 90 -12.00 -15.02 7.61
N SER A 91 -11.23 -15.45 6.60
CA SER A 91 -10.01 -14.75 6.16
C SER A 91 -10.31 -13.31 5.73
N LYS A 92 -11.30 -13.13 4.86
CA LYS A 92 -11.76 -11.80 4.42
C LYS A 92 -12.16 -10.95 5.63
N ALA A 93 -12.97 -11.46 6.55
CA ALA A 93 -13.42 -10.72 7.73
C ALA A 93 -12.25 -10.30 8.64
N LYS A 94 -11.31 -11.22 8.91
CA LYS A 94 -10.09 -10.96 9.68
C LYS A 94 -9.30 -9.80 9.07
N TYR A 95 -8.94 -9.88 7.79
CA TYR A 95 -8.12 -8.88 7.14
C TYR A 95 -8.85 -7.55 6.90
N SER A 96 -10.17 -7.59 6.69
CA SER A 96 -11.00 -6.36 6.66
C SER A 96 -10.93 -5.61 7.98
N LYS A 97 -11.05 -6.32 9.10
CA LYS A 97 -10.99 -5.70 10.42
C LYS A 97 -9.65 -5.02 10.65
N ILE A 98 -8.54 -5.71 10.34
CA ILE A 98 -7.19 -5.16 10.51
C ILE A 98 -7.00 -3.90 9.66
N TYR A 99 -7.45 -3.92 8.39
CA TYR A 99 -7.42 -2.74 7.53
C TYR A 99 -8.20 -1.56 8.13
N PHE A 100 -9.44 -1.78 8.57
CA PHE A 100 -10.25 -0.71 9.15
C PHE A 100 -9.69 -0.18 10.47
N ASP A 101 -9.15 -1.06 11.32
CA ASP A 101 -8.46 -0.64 12.54
C ASP A 101 -7.26 0.26 12.21
N ALA A 102 -6.49 -0.05 11.16
CA ALA A 102 -5.36 0.76 10.72
C ALA A 102 -5.79 2.15 10.23
N LEU A 103 -6.84 2.23 9.40
CA LEU A 103 -7.39 3.53 8.98
C LEU A 103 -7.79 4.39 10.18
N ILE A 104 -8.46 3.81 11.17
CA ILE A 104 -8.85 4.54 12.38
C ILE A 104 -7.62 4.98 13.17
N LYS A 105 -6.60 4.13 13.33
CA LYS A 105 -5.35 4.51 14.01
C LYS A 105 -4.70 5.74 13.34
N GLU A 106 -4.60 5.76 12.01
CA GLU A 106 -4.05 6.91 11.28
C GLU A 106 -4.82 8.20 11.56
N LYS A 107 -6.16 8.15 11.60
CA LYS A 107 -7.00 9.32 11.89
C LYS A 107 -6.94 9.80 13.34
N LEU A 108 -6.41 8.98 14.25
CA LEU A 108 -6.20 9.36 15.64
C LEU A 108 -4.83 10.01 15.89
N TRP A 109 -3.94 10.00 14.89
CA TRP A 109 -2.65 10.67 15.02
C TRP A 109 -2.82 12.18 15.02
N ASP A 110 -2.24 12.81 16.04
CA ASP A 110 -2.15 14.25 16.16
C ASP A 110 -0.84 14.74 15.51
N PHE A 111 -0.99 15.57 14.49
CA PHE A 111 0.09 16.08 13.64
C PHE A 111 1.24 16.74 14.43
N ASP A 112 0.94 17.39 15.56
CA ASP A 112 1.94 18.19 16.29
C ASP A 112 2.63 17.42 17.42
N SER A 113 2.00 16.35 17.92
CA SER A 113 2.40 15.66 19.15
C SER A 113 2.71 14.18 18.99
N THR A 114 2.20 13.54 17.93
CA THR A 114 2.47 12.13 17.68
C THR A 114 3.90 11.97 17.17
N ILE A 115 4.61 10.96 17.70
CA ILE A 115 5.92 10.56 17.20
C ILE A 115 5.77 9.13 16.73
N LEU A 116 5.78 8.93 15.42
CA LEU A 116 5.67 7.61 14.82
C LEU A 116 7.03 6.92 14.84
N SER A 117 7.09 5.73 15.45
CA SER A 117 8.26 4.86 15.37
C SER A 117 8.33 4.17 14.01
N LYS A 118 9.52 3.69 13.63
CA LYS A 118 9.69 2.89 12.41
C LYS A 118 8.87 1.60 12.47
N GLU A 119 8.77 0.98 13.64
CA GLU A 119 7.96 -0.23 13.85
C GLU A 119 6.46 0.04 13.66
N GLU A 120 5.96 1.18 14.14
CA GLU A 120 4.56 1.58 13.94
C GLU A 120 4.27 1.84 12.46
N PHE A 121 5.18 2.52 11.76
CA PHE A 121 5.12 2.69 10.32
C PHE A 121 5.06 1.34 9.59
N GLU A 122 6.01 0.45 9.88
CA GLU A 122 6.10 -0.85 9.23
C GLU A 122 4.83 -1.69 9.45
N GLN A 123 4.24 -1.60 10.65
CA GLN A 123 2.98 -2.26 10.96
C GLN A 123 1.85 -1.67 10.11
N ILE A 124 1.64 -0.35 10.13
CA ILE A 124 0.55 0.31 9.40
C ILE A 124 0.69 0.10 7.89
N ALA A 125 1.90 0.17 7.36
CA ALA A 125 2.17 -0.09 5.94
C ALA A 125 1.65 -1.47 5.50
N VAL A 126 1.82 -2.49 6.34
CA VAL A 126 1.26 -3.82 6.07
C VAL A 126 -0.24 -3.83 6.30
N GLU A 127 -0.73 -3.28 7.42
CA GLU A 127 -2.15 -3.31 7.79
C GLU A 127 -3.05 -2.61 6.73
N LYS A 128 -2.60 -1.52 6.09
CA LYS A 128 -3.34 -0.82 5.02
C LYS A 128 -3.49 -1.62 3.73
N HIS A 129 -2.57 -2.55 3.47
CA HIS A 129 -2.56 -3.37 2.27
C HIS A 129 -2.90 -4.85 2.55
N ILE A 130 -3.12 -5.19 3.82
CA ILE A 130 -3.41 -6.53 4.31
C ILE A 130 -4.62 -7.23 3.65
N PRO A 131 -5.61 -6.52 3.07
CA PRO A 131 -6.66 -7.20 2.32
C PRO A 131 -6.18 -8.14 1.22
N VAL A 132 -5.02 -7.92 0.60
CA VAL A 132 -4.51 -8.89 -0.39
C VAL A 132 -4.25 -10.27 0.22
N PHE A 133 -4.08 -10.38 1.53
CA PHE A 133 -3.82 -11.68 2.15
C PHE A 133 -5.01 -12.64 2.03
N PHE A 134 -6.26 -12.17 1.94
CA PHE A 134 -7.36 -13.10 1.67
C PHE A 134 -7.32 -13.64 0.22
N ILE A 135 -6.71 -12.93 -0.72
CA ILE A 135 -6.44 -13.45 -2.07
C ILE A 135 -5.42 -14.58 -2.00
N VAL A 136 -4.36 -14.41 -1.21
CA VAL A 136 -3.37 -15.47 -0.95
C VAL A 136 -4.03 -16.71 -0.33
N ASP A 137 -4.87 -16.52 0.67
CA ASP A 137 -5.63 -17.62 1.29
C ASP A 137 -6.57 -18.29 0.26
N GLY A 138 -7.19 -17.51 -0.62
CA GLY A 138 -7.99 -18.02 -1.73
C GLY A 138 -7.18 -18.89 -2.70
N ILE A 139 -5.94 -18.50 -3.04
CA ILE A 139 -5.04 -19.32 -3.85
C ILE A 139 -4.72 -20.62 -3.12
N ASN A 140 -4.41 -20.55 -1.83
CA ASN A 140 -4.10 -21.72 -1.01
C ASN A 140 -5.29 -22.70 -0.89
N LEU A 141 -6.52 -22.20 -0.85
CA LEU A 141 -7.74 -23.03 -0.91
C LEU A 141 -7.91 -23.74 -2.25
N LEU A 142 -7.42 -23.13 -3.34
CA LEU A 142 -7.47 -23.72 -4.68
C LEU A 142 -6.27 -24.63 -4.99
N GLN A 143 -5.15 -24.43 -4.29
CA GLN A 143 -3.91 -25.20 -4.41
C GLN A 143 -3.27 -25.34 -3.02
N SER A 144 -3.44 -26.50 -2.38
CA SER A 144 -3.08 -26.71 -0.96
C SER A 144 -1.59 -26.68 -0.62
N ASP A 145 -0.72 -26.87 -1.61
CA ASP A 145 0.74 -26.76 -1.47
C ASP A 145 1.26 -25.35 -1.76
N TYR A 146 0.36 -24.36 -1.89
CA TYR A 146 0.75 -22.97 -2.07
C TYR A 146 1.49 -22.46 -0.83
N PRO A 147 2.67 -21.83 -1.00
CA PRO A 147 3.52 -21.37 0.11
C PRO A 147 2.99 -20.06 0.72
N SER A 148 1.75 -20.08 1.21
CA SER A 148 0.99 -18.89 1.61
C SER A 148 1.69 -17.98 2.62
N GLU A 149 2.38 -18.54 3.61
CA GLU A 149 3.07 -17.74 4.64
C GLU A 149 4.29 -16.99 4.07
N ASP A 150 5.11 -17.64 3.24
CA ASP A 150 6.23 -16.98 2.58
C ASP A 150 5.75 -15.92 1.58
N ILE A 151 4.63 -16.19 0.88
CA ILE A 151 4.02 -15.21 -0.02
C ILE A 151 3.48 -14.00 0.74
N LYS A 152 2.84 -14.19 1.90
CA LYS A 152 2.42 -13.07 2.76
C LYS A 152 3.61 -12.29 3.30
N LEU A 153 4.72 -12.95 3.61
CA LEU A 153 5.96 -12.30 4.01
C LEU A 153 6.54 -11.45 2.87
N MET A 154 6.61 -11.99 1.65
CA MET A 154 7.00 -11.25 0.44
C MET A 154 6.13 -10.01 0.23
N LEU A 155 4.82 -10.16 0.32
CA LEU A 155 3.87 -9.06 0.20
C LEU A 155 4.05 -8.02 1.30
N SER A 156 4.36 -8.43 2.54
CA SER A 156 4.61 -7.50 3.64
C SER A 156 5.81 -6.60 3.35
N TYR A 157 6.88 -7.16 2.78
CA TYR A 157 8.03 -6.36 2.33
C TYR A 157 7.63 -5.39 1.21
N ILE A 158 6.89 -5.87 0.19
CA ILE A 158 6.39 -5.00 -0.88
C ILE A 158 5.55 -3.85 -0.33
N PHE A 159 4.64 -4.12 0.61
CA PHE A 159 3.75 -3.10 1.18
C PHE A 159 4.50 -2.04 1.97
N LYS A 160 5.53 -2.42 2.71
CA LYS A 160 6.43 -1.48 3.40
C LYS A 160 7.15 -0.57 2.41
N GLY A 161 7.68 -1.14 1.32
CA GLY A 161 8.32 -0.38 0.25
C GLY A 161 7.37 0.57 -0.46
N ILE A 162 6.18 0.09 -0.85
CA ILE A 162 5.14 0.92 -1.50
C ILE A 162 4.68 2.05 -0.58
N GLN A 163 4.42 1.79 0.71
CA GLN A 163 3.96 2.83 1.62
C GLN A 163 5.00 3.93 1.80
N MET A 164 6.29 3.56 1.94
CA MET A 164 7.35 4.57 2.01
C MET A 164 7.46 5.37 0.70
N TYR A 165 7.31 4.70 -0.45
CA TYR A 165 7.29 5.38 -1.75
C TYR A 165 6.15 6.40 -1.82
N ASP A 166 4.93 5.97 -1.48
CA ASP A 166 3.73 6.83 -1.47
C ASP A 166 3.91 8.01 -0.50
N ASP A 167 4.37 7.78 0.73
CA ASP A 167 4.64 8.83 1.71
C ASP A 167 5.60 9.89 1.15
N ILE A 168 6.69 9.48 0.48
CA ILE A 168 7.68 10.42 -0.08
C ILE A 168 7.12 11.18 -1.29
N THR A 169 6.38 10.51 -2.19
CA THR A 169 5.81 11.19 -3.36
C THR A 169 4.72 12.18 -2.99
N ASP A 170 3.94 11.85 -1.96
CA ASP A 170 2.74 12.59 -1.57
C ASP A 170 3.03 13.57 -0.41
N ILE A 171 4.27 13.63 0.12
CA ILE A 171 4.66 14.47 1.28
C ILE A 171 4.15 15.92 1.22
N GLY A 172 4.16 16.54 0.03
CA GLY A 172 3.70 17.92 -0.16
C GLY A 172 2.18 18.08 -0.12
N ASP A 173 1.44 17.06 -0.56
CA ASP A 173 -0.02 16.98 -0.42
C ASP A 173 -0.38 16.65 1.04
N ASP A 174 0.28 15.66 1.64
CA ASP A 174 0.08 15.24 3.03
C ASP A 174 0.29 16.38 4.04
N LEU A 175 1.38 17.13 3.89
CA LEU A 175 1.64 18.31 4.74
C LEU A 175 0.49 19.32 4.63
N ARG A 176 0.04 19.64 3.40
CA ARG A 176 -1.02 20.62 3.15
C ARG A 176 -2.36 20.16 3.72
N GLU A 177 -2.67 18.88 3.60
CA GLU A 177 -3.90 18.27 4.10
C GLU A 177 -3.83 17.89 5.59
N LYS A 178 -2.66 18.09 6.21
CA LYS A 178 -2.36 17.67 7.59
C LYS A 178 -2.54 16.17 7.79
N GLN A 179 -2.28 15.38 6.75
CA GLN A 179 -2.12 13.94 6.87
C GLN A 179 -0.76 13.68 7.51
N PHE A 180 -0.75 12.93 8.61
CA PHE A 180 0.46 12.71 9.38
C PHE A 180 1.09 11.37 9.01
N THR A 181 2.24 11.42 8.33
CA THR A 181 2.99 10.24 7.91
C THR A 181 4.28 10.08 8.72
N TYR A 182 4.91 8.91 8.62
CA TYR A 182 6.16 8.62 9.32
C TYR A 182 7.27 9.59 8.93
N ILE A 183 7.41 9.91 7.63
CA ILE A 183 8.47 10.81 7.16
C ILE A 183 8.25 12.25 7.64
N ILE A 184 7.00 12.70 7.76
CA ILE A 184 6.65 14.02 8.30
C ILE A 184 6.98 14.04 9.79
N SER A 185 6.55 13.02 10.54
CA SER A 185 6.87 12.84 11.97
C SER A 185 8.39 12.90 12.20
N ASN A 186 9.16 12.11 11.46
CA ASN A 186 10.61 12.03 11.61
C ASN A 186 11.29 13.37 11.27
N THR A 187 10.86 14.03 10.20
CA THR A 187 11.39 15.35 9.80
C THR A 187 11.12 16.41 10.85
N ILE A 188 9.90 16.47 11.38
CA ILE A 188 9.53 17.42 12.44
C ILE A 188 10.37 17.18 13.70
N GLN A 189 10.56 15.92 14.10
CA GLN A 189 11.39 15.59 15.27
C GLN A 189 12.85 16.00 15.07
N PHE A 190 13.42 15.74 13.90
CA PHE A 190 14.78 16.16 13.57
C PHE A 190 14.94 17.68 13.68
N LEU A 191 14.06 18.46 13.05
CA LEU A 191 14.08 19.92 13.10
C LEU A 191 13.83 20.46 14.52
N LYS A 192 12.97 19.83 15.31
CA LYS A 192 12.72 20.21 16.72
C LYS A 192 13.98 20.03 17.57
N ASN A 193 14.74 18.95 17.37
CA ASN A 193 15.97 18.69 18.11
C ASN A 193 17.05 19.76 17.86
N ASP A 194 17.07 20.33 16.66
CA ASP A 194 17.99 21.41 16.28
C ASP A 194 17.45 22.83 16.57
N ASN A 195 16.26 22.95 17.18
CA ASN A 195 15.52 24.21 17.39
C ASN A 195 15.22 24.98 16.09
N ASP A 196 15.05 24.25 14.98
CA ASP A 196 14.84 24.79 13.64
C ASP A 196 13.46 24.44 13.06
N TYR A 197 12.55 23.96 13.92
CA TYR A 197 11.19 23.66 13.52
C TYR A 197 10.29 24.91 13.48
N HIS A 198 9.65 25.10 12.33
CA HIS A 198 8.69 26.19 12.08
C HIS A 198 7.29 25.62 11.85
N LEU A 199 6.46 25.61 12.91
CA LEU A 199 5.12 25.01 12.92
C LEU A 199 4.24 25.41 11.71
N ASP A 200 4.23 26.70 11.37
CA ASP A 200 3.38 27.24 10.31
C ASP A 200 4.02 27.22 8.91
N ASN A 201 5.21 26.63 8.76
CA ASN A 201 5.97 26.63 7.50
C ASN A 201 6.16 25.23 6.93
N GLN A 202 5.07 24.63 6.45
CA GLN A 202 5.06 23.30 5.83
C GLN A 202 6.01 23.19 4.62
N LEU A 203 6.16 24.27 3.85
CA LEU A 203 7.11 24.30 2.73
C LEU A 203 8.56 24.12 3.21
N TYR A 204 8.89 24.63 4.39
CA TYR A 204 10.19 24.41 5.00
C TYR A 204 10.38 22.95 5.37
N THR A 205 9.41 22.33 6.07
CA THR A 205 9.44 20.90 6.41
C THR A 205 9.60 20.02 5.16
N HIS A 206 8.82 20.28 4.11
CA HIS A 206 8.92 19.60 2.83
C HIS A 206 10.34 19.69 2.23
N LYS A 207 10.90 20.90 2.18
CA LYS A 207 12.25 21.12 1.65
C LYS A 207 13.32 20.50 2.53
N ALA A 208 13.17 20.54 3.85
CA ALA A 208 14.13 19.97 4.79
C ALA A 208 14.27 18.46 4.60
N PHE A 209 13.15 17.74 4.42
CA PHE A 209 13.17 16.30 4.12
C PHE A 209 14.07 15.99 2.92
N PHE A 210 13.92 16.72 1.81
CA PHE A 210 14.72 16.49 0.60
C PHE A 210 16.12 17.11 0.67
N ALA A 211 16.36 18.16 1.46
CA ALA A 211 17.66 18.81 1.53
C ALA A 211 18.64 18.08 2.47
N LEU A 212 18.14 17.44 3.52
CA LEU A 212 18.97 16.79 4.55
C LEU A 212 19.11 15.30 4.26
N GLU A 213 20.36 14.85 4.09
CA GLU A 213 20.67 13.45 3.78
C GLU A 213 20.22 12.51 4.90
N GLU A 214 20.35 12.93 6.15
CA GLU A 214 19.96 12.19 7.35
C GLU A 214 18.46 11.88 7.40
N LEU A 215 17.64 12.63 6.67
CA LEU A 215 16.20 12.41 6.58
C LEU A 215 15.83 11.51 5.42
N SER A 216 16.24 11.84 4.19
CA SER A 216 15.76 11.11 3.00
C SER A 216 16.54 9.83 2.73
N ASN A 217 17.87 9.81 2.88
CA ASN A 217 18.69 8.68 2.44
C ASN A 217 18.31 7.37 3.15
N PRO A 218 18.05 7.37 4.48
CA PRO A 218 17.57 6.18 5.17
C PRO A 218 16.24 5.65 4.64
N GLN A 219 15.38 6.51 4.06
CA GLN A 219 14.09 6.06 3.52
C GLN A 219 14.26 5.37 2.16
N PHE A 220 15.17 5.88 1.31
CA PHE A 220 15.54 5.21 0.07
C PHE A 220 16.20 3.85 0.35
N GLU A 221 17.15 3.81 1.28
CA GLU A 221 17.81 2.57 1.71
C GLU A 221 16.79 1.57 2.26
N PHE A 222 15.84 2.04 3.08
CA PHE A 222 14.75 1.20 3.56
C PHE A 222 13.93 0.59 2.42
N MET A 223 13.51 1.38 1.42
CA MET A 223 12.75 0.86 0.27
C MET A 223 13.55 -0.19 -0.49
N GLU A 224 14.83 0.07 -0.79
CA GLU A 224 15.72 -0.89 -1.46
C GLU A 224 15.85 -2.20 -0.67
N GLU A 225 16.01 -2.13 0.66
CA GLU A 225 16.05 -3.30 1.54
C GLU A 225 14.76 -4.11 1.47
N GLN A 226 13.59 -3.46 1.56
CA GLN A 226 12.30 -4.14 1.51
C GLN A 226 12.06 -4.81 0.15
N PHE A 227 12.30 -4.08 -0.95
CA PHE A 227 12.13 -4.63 -2.29
C PHE A 227 13.11 -5.77 -2.59
N SER A 228 14.36 -5.67 -2.13
CA SER A 228 15.33 -6.75 -2.23
C SER A 228 14.86 -8.01 -1.48
N ALA A 229 14.39 -7.87 -0.23
CA ALA A 229 13.88 -8.99 0.56
C ALA A 229 12.65 -9.65 -0.09
N ALA A 230 11.74 -8.86 -0.67
CA ALA A 230 10.63 -9.38 -1.45
C ALA A 230 11.09 -10.16 -2.68
N LYS A 231 12.10 -9.64 -3.40
CA LYS A 231 12.64 -10.25 -4.60
C LYS A 231 13.27 -11.61 -4.33
N GLU A 232 13.98 -11.75 -3.21
CA GLU A 232 14.55 -13.04 -2.81
C GLU A 232 13.48 -14.13 -2.67
N ILE A 233 12.36 -13.81 -2.02
CA ILE A 233 11.23 -14.74 -1.88
C ILE A 233 10.57 -14.99 -3.23
N ALA A 234 10.38 -13.96 -4.05
CA ALA A 234 9.82 -14.11 -5.39
C ALA A 234 10.62 -15.11 -6.25
N LEU A 235 11.94 -14.95 -6.26
CA LEU A 235 12.85 -15.83 -7.02
C LEU A 235 12.86 -17.25 -6.47
N LYS A 236 12.74 -17.44 -5.14
CA LYS A 236 12.61 -18.76 -4.52
C LYS A 236 11.39 -19.54 -5.05
N TYR A 237 10.33 -18.86 -5.45
CA TYR A 237 9.08 -19.45 -5.95
C TYR A 237 8.87 -19.25 -7.45
N ASP A 238 9.93 -18.89 -8.19
CA ASP A 238 9.92 -18.65 -9.63
C ASP A 238 8.87 -17.60 -10.07
N LEU A 239 8.53 -16.63 -9.22
CA LEU A 239 7.58 -15.54 -9.52
C LEU A 239 8.27 -14.42 -10.30
N VAL A 240 8.71 -14.75 -11.52
CA VAL A 240 9.53 -13.91 -12.39
C VAL A 240 8.86 -12.56 -12.69
N LYS A 241 7.53 -12.52 -12.84
CA LYS A 241 6.83 -11.25 -13.11
C LYS A 241 6.95 -10.25 -11.97
N ILE A 242 6.79 -10.70 -10.73
CA ILE A 242 6.91 -9.82 -9.56
C ILE A 242 8.37 -9.40 -9.37
N ALA A 243 9.33 -10.30 -9.61
CA ALA A 243 10.76 -9.99 -9.53
C ALA A 243 11.16 -8.91 -10.56
N ASN A 244 10.65 -9.01 -11.79
CA ASN A 244 10.88 -8.01 -12.83
C ASN A 244 10.19 -6.67 -12.52
N TRP A 245 9.00 -6.71 -11.90
CA TRP A 245 8.32 -5.50 -11.44
C TRP A 245 9.12 -4.81 -10.33
N ILE A 246 9.71 -5.56 -9.40
CA ILE A 246 10.63 -5.04 -8.38
C ILE A 246 11.87 -4.39 -9.05
N ASP A 247 12.50 -5.05 -10.02
CA ASP A 247 13.66 -4.49 -10.73
C ASP A 247 13.36 -3.13 -11.41
N ALA A 248 12.16 -3.00 -11.98
CA ALA A 248 11.72 -1.75 -12.59
C ALA A 248 11.54 -0.63 -11.54
N ILE A 249 11.13 -0.96 -10.32
CA ILE A 249 10.98 0.01 -9.23
C ILE A 249 12.34 0.41 -8.66
N ASP A 250 13.23 -0.56 -8.41
CA ASP A 250 14.58 -0.28 -7.91
C ASP A 250 15.35 0.65 -8.84
N THR A 251 15.13 0.52 -10.16
CA THR A 251 15.70 1.43 -11.16
C THR A 251 15.15 2.86 -10.98
N GLN A 252 13.83 3.00 -10.82
CA GLN A 252 13.21 4.31 -10.60
C GLN A 252 13.65 4.95 -9.27
N LEU A 253 13.80 4.15 -8.21
CA LEU A 253 14.28 4.63 -6.90
C LEU A 253 15.70 5.19 -6.99
N LYS A 254 16.59 4.50 -7.70
CA LYS A 254 17.97 4.95 -7.92
C LYS A 254 18.02 6.24 -8.73
N ASP A 255 17.25 6.31 -9.81
CA ASP A 255 17.17 7.53 -10.62
C ASP A 255 16.63 8.72 -9.80
N TRP A 256 15.64 8.47 -8.94
CA TRP A 256 15.09 9.51 -8.07
C TRP A 256 16.07 9.97 -7.00
N LYS A 257 16.77 9.04 -6.33
CA LYS A 257 17.81 9.37 -5.36
C LYS A 257 18.92 10.21 -6.01
N ASN A 258 19.38 9.82 -7.20
CA ASN A 258 20.38 10.58 -7.95
C ASN A 258 19.91 12.01 -8.26
N GLN A 259 18.64 12.20 -8.67
CA GLN A 259 18.10 13.54 -8.92
C GLN A 259 18.07 14.40 -7.65
N ILE A 260 17.72 13.83 -6.50
CA ILE A 260 17.77 14.54 -5.22
C ILE A 260 19.20 14.95 -4.89
N ASP A 261 20.17 14.05 -5.06
CA ASP A 261 21.57 14.32 -4.78
C ASP A 261 22.16 15.36 -5.74
N GLU A 262 21.76 15.38 -7.01
CA GLU A 262 22.11 16.44 -7.97
C GLU A 262 21.58 17.81 -7.52
N ILE A 263 20.32 17.88 -7.05
CA ILE A 263 19.71 19.13 -6.58
C ILE A 263 20.41 19.65 -5.32
N ARG A 264 20.84 18.76 -4.40
CA ARG A 264 21.56 19.14 -3.17
C ARG A 264 22.93 19.75 -3.44
N ASN A 265 23.61 19.26 -4.47
CA ASN A 265 24.99 19.63 -4.80
C ASN A 265 25.10 20.77 -5.84
N ALA A 266 23.98 21.30 -6.31
CA ALA A 266 23.90 22.39 -7.29
C ALA A 266 23.89 23.79 -6.62
#